data_AF-A0A354WHG8-F1
#
_entry.id   AF-A0A354WHG8-F1
#
_cell.length_a   1.000
_cell.length_b   1.000
_cell.length_c   1.000
_cell.angle_alpha   90.00
_cell.angle_beta   90.00
_cell.angle_gamma   90.00
#
_symmetry.space_group_name_H-M   'P 1'
#
loop_
_entity.id
_entity.type
_entity.pdbx_description
1 polymer ?
#
loop_
_entity_poly.entity_id
_entity_poly.type
_entity_poly.pdbx_seq_one_letter_code
_entity_poly.pdbx_strand_id
1 'polypeptide(L)'
;MMNWNYRVFQEPNGDYIIREVFYTEDGSIISCTENAVEPIGQSLEALARDIEAFQEALTLPVLTLADIPISTSKKRHDERHNNISHEQLMAELGLCEPLKN
;
A
#
# COMPACT_ATOMS: atom_id res chain seq x y z
N MET A 1 14.97 14.94 1.31
CA MET A 1 14.79 13.49 1.07
C MET A 1 13.51 13.03 1.75
N MET A 2 12.77 12.07 1.16
CA MET A 2 11.73 11.36 1.90
C MET A 2 12.37 10.50 2.98
N ASN A 3 11.93 10.70 4.23
CA ASN A 3 12.37 9.90 5.35
C ASN A 3 11.35 8.81 5.64
N TRP A 4 11.81 7.66 6.10
CA TRP A 4 10.95 6.56 6.54
C TRP A 4 11.34 6.13 7.95
N ASN A 5 10.37 5.68 8.73
CA ASN A 5 10.60 5.19 10.09
C ASN A 5 9.56 4.13 10.49
N TYR A 6 9.94 3.18 11.34
CA TYR A 6 9.01 2.19 11.88
C TYR A 6 8.13 2.81 12.95
N ARG A 7 6.81 2.56 12.88
CA ARG A 7 5.85 3.01 13.89
C ARG A 7 4.90 1.90 14.27
N VAL A 8 4.54 1.89 15.54
CA VAL A 8 3.50 1.01 16.06
C VAL A 8 2.13 1.59 15.72
N PHE A 9 1.26 0.74 15.20
CA PHE A 9 -0.12 1.02 14.94
C PHE A 9 -1.01 0.15 15.80
N GLN A 10 -2.09 0.75 16.29
CA GLN A 10 -3.19 0.01 16.88
C GLN A 10 -4.27 -0.23 15.83
N GLU A 11 -4.55 -1.51 15.58
CA GLU A 11 -5.63 -1.94 14.70
C GLU A 11 -6.99 -1.82 15.39
N PRO A 12 -8.09 -1.70 14.62
CA PRO A 12 -9.44 -1.56 15.18
C PRO A 12 -9.91 -2.77 15.99
N ASN A 13 -9.27 -3.94 15.81
CA ASN A 13 -9.51 -5.14 16.60
C ASN A 13 -8.75 -5.14 17.95
N GLY A 14 -7.91 -4.14 18.20
CA GLY A 14 -7.10 -3.99 19.41
C GLY A 14 -5.69 -4.59 19.33
N ASP A 15 -5.32 -5.19 18.19
CA ASP A 15 -3.96 -5.70 17.96
C ASP A 15 -2.97 -4.56 17.70
N TYR A 16 -1.71 -4.76 18.08
CA TYR A 16 -0.62 -3.83 17.80
C TYR A 16 0.28 -4.41 16.71
N ILE A 17 0.53 -3.63 15.68
CA ILE A 17 1.39 -4.01 14.56
C ILE A 17 2.38 -2.91 14.23
N ILE A 18 3.53 -3.28 13.65
CA ILE A 18 4.53 -2.31 13.20
C ILE A 18 4.40 -2.13 11.70
N ARG A 19 4.42 -0.87 11.24
CA ARG A 19 4.36 -0.48 9.83
C ARG A 19 5.47 0.53 9.52
N GLU A 20 5.86 0.61 8.26
CA GLU A 20 6.75 1.66 7.79
C GLU A 20 5.94 2.92 7.48
N VAL A 21 6.34 4.04 8.06
CA VAL A 21 5.71 5.35 7.86
C VAL A 21 6.66 6.25 7.11
N PHE A 22 6.16 6.85 6.03
CA PHE A 22 6.91 7.76 5.17
C PHE A 22 6.56 9.20 5.53
N TYR A 23 7.57 10.04 5.69
CA TYR A 23 7.46 11.43 6.07
C TYR A 23 7.94 12.36 4.94
N THR A 24 7.32 13.54 4.84
CA THR A 24 7.81 14.64 4.03
C THR A 24 9.08 15.22 4.63
N GLU A 25 9.76 16.06 3.86
CA GLU A 25 10.91 16.85 4.34
C GLU A 25 10.53 17.79 5.50
N ASP A 26 9.25 18.14 5.61
CA ASP A 26 8.67 18.96 6.69
C ASP A 26 8.31 18.13 7.94
N GLY A 27 8.49 16.81 7.89
CA GLY A 27 8.17 15.90 9.00
C GLY A 27 6.69 15.50 9.08
N SER A 28 5.88 15.87 8.09
CA SER A 28 4.48 15.44 8.00
C SER A 28 4.38 14.02 7.45
N ILE A 29 3.49 13.20 8.02
CA ILE A 29 3.26 11.84 7.51
C ILE A 29 2.62 11.92 6.11
N ILE A 30 3.20 11.19 5.15
CA ILE A 30 2.68 11.08 3.78
C ILE A 30 1.79 9.85 3.65
N SER A 31 2.32 8.71 4.10
CA SER A 31 1.71 7.39 3.88
C SER A 31 2.33 6.35 4.80
N CYS A 32 1.70 5.18 4.90
CA CYS A 32 2.22 4.02 5.62
C CYS A 32 2.03 2.74 4.81
N THR A 33 2.73 1.66 5.17
CA THR A 33 2.49 0.33 4.59
C THR A 33 1.10 -0.19 4.97
N GLU A 34 0.48 -0.95 4.07
CA GLU A 34 -0.85 -1.52 4.29
C GLU A 34 -0.80 -2.62 5.37
N ASN A 35 0.21 -3.49 5.27
CA ASN A 35 0.40 -4.64 6.14
C ASN A 35 1.54 -4.42 7.16
N ALA A 36 1.49 -5.22 8.22
CA ALA A 36 2.58 -5.34 9.17
C ALA A 36 3.87 -5.75 8.45
N VAL A 37 4.98 -5.18 8.90
CA VAL A 37 6.31 -5.50 8.40
C VAL A 37 7.01 -6.46 9.36
N GLU A 38 7.78 -7.39 8.81
CA GLU A 38 8.62 -8.31 9.55
C GLU A 38 10.09 -7.87 9.43
N PRO A 39 10.92 -8.12 10.47
CA PRO A 39 12.30 -7.71 10.40
C PRO A 39 13.09 -8.58 9.44
N ILE A 40 13.88 -7.96 8.57
CA ILE A 40 14.63 -8.66 7.53
C ILE A 40 16.10 -8.23 7.49
N GLY A 41 16.99 -9.19 7.27
CA GLY A 41 18.42 -8.90 7.15
C GLY A 41 19.17 -9.97 6.37
N GLN A 42 20.07 -9.54 5.49
CA GLN A 42 20.95 -10.46 4.73
C GLN A 42 22.07 -11.07 5.60
N SER A 43 22.16 -10.68 6.87
CA SER A 43 23.13 -11.17 7.85
C SER A 43 22.55 -11.00 9.24
N LEU A 44 23.05 -11.75 10.23
CA LEU A 44 22.57 -11.70 11.60
C LEU A 44 22.67 -10.28 12.21
N GLU A 45 23.75 -9.57 11.91
CA GLU A 45 23.94 -8.17 12.33
C GLU A 45 22.96 -7.20 11.67
N ALA A 46 22.58 -7.46 10.41
CA ALA A 46 21.59 -6.64 9.72
C ALA A 46 20.20 -6.86 10.32
N LEU A 47 19.85 -8.13 10.60
CA LEU A 47 18.60 -8.48 11.27
C LEU A 47 18.53 -7.91 12.69
N ALA A 48 19.64 -7.94 13.43
CA ALA A 48 19.70 -7.36 14.78
C ALA A 48 19.43 -5.84 14.75
N ARG A 49 20.07 -5.11 13.83
CA ARG A 49 19.82 -3.66 13.66
C ARG A 49 18.36 -3.36 13.28
N ASP A 50 17.76 -4.22 12.46
CA ASP A 50 16.36 -4.06 12.06
C ASP A 50 15.42 -4.28 13.25
N ILE A 51 15.68 -5.29 14.08
CA ILE A 51 14.97 -5.52 15.33
C ILE A 51 15.15 -4.34 16.31
N GLU A 52 16.36 -3.78 16.43
CA GLU A 52 16.60 -2.59 17.25
C GLU A 52 15.73 -1.42 16.77
N ALA A 53 15.63 -1.20 15.46
CA ALA A 53 14.76 -0.16 14.91
C ALA A 53 13.27 -0.40 15.23
N PHE A 54 12.82 -1.66 15.27
CA PHE A 54 11.49 -2.02 15.73
C PHE A 54 11.31 -1.74 17.23
N GLN A 55 12.34 -2.00 18.05
CA GLN A 55 12.31 -1.65 19.48
C GLN A 55 12.23 -0.13 19.68
N GLU A 56 12.94 0.66 18.89
CA GLU A 56 12.83 2.12 18.91
C GLU A 56 11.41 2.57 18.57
N ALA A 57 10.74 1.91 17.62
CA ALA A 57 9.34 2.20 17.29
C ALA A 57 8.38 2.01 18.48
N LEU A 58 8.65 1.05 19.38
CA LEU A 58 7.86 0.83 20.59
C LEU A 58 7.97 1.99 21.60
N THR A 59 9.04 2.78 21.54
CA THR A 59 9.23 3.95 22.42
C THR A 59 8.48 5.19 21.94
N LEU A 60 8.02 5.16 20.69
CA LEU A 60 7.31 6.26 20.04
C LEU A 60 5.79 6.14 20.24
N PRO A 61 5.03 7.25 20.11
CA PRO A 61 3.58 7.20 20.29
C PRO A 61 2.91 6.26 19.29
N VAL A 62 1.98 5.45 19.77
CA VAL A 62 1.19 4.55 18.92
C VAL A 62 0.28 5.37 18.02
N LEU A 63 0.26 5.04 16.73
CA LEU A 63 -0.58 5.68 15.73
C LEU A 63 -1.81 4.81 15.42
N THR A 64 -2.84 5.42 14.84
CA THR A 64 -3.96 4.67 14.27
C THR A 64 -4.08 4.98 12.79
N LEU A 65 -4.83 4.16 12.05
CA LEU A 65 -5.12 4.47 10.63
C LEU A 65 -5.88 5.79 10.45
N ALA A 66 -6.53 6.31 11.49
CA ALA A 66 -7.17 7.62 11.46
C ALA A 66 -6.17 8.79 11.50
N ASP A 67 -4.96 8.57 12.02
CA ASP A 67 -3.89 9.59 12.07
C ASP A 67 -3.14 9.74 10.74
N ILE A 68 -3.26 8.75 9.84
CA ILE A 68 -2.60 8.79 8.55
C ILE A 68 -3.47 9.57 7.57
N PRO A 69 -2.94 10.62 6.93
CA PRO A 69 -3.69 11.31 5.90
C PRO A 69 -4.00 10.31 4.80
N ILE A 70 -5.29 10.00 4.65
CA ILE A 70 -5.78 9.08 3.65
C ILE A 70 -5.59 9.78 2.31
N SER A 71 -4.39 9.66 1.73
CA SER A 71 -4.21 9.83 0.31
C SER A 71 -5.02 8.70 -0.32
N THR A 72 -6.23 9.01 -0.76
CA THR A 72 -7.17 8.08 -1.37
C THR A 72 -6.58 7.55 -2.68
N SER A 73 -5.60 6.66 -2.60
CA SER A 73 -5.00 5.98 -3.74
C SER A 73 -5.08 4.47 -3.52
N LYS A 74 -6.27 3.99 -3.13
CA LYS A 74 -6.74 2.61 -3.33
C LYS A 74 -8.24 2.49 -3.02
N LYS A 75 -9.06 3.35 -3.65
CA LYS A 75 -10.22 2.77 -4.32
C LYS A 75 -9.72 2.27 -5.67
N ARG A 76 -9.17 1.06 -5.73
CA ARG A 76 -9.54 0.20 -6.86
C ARG A 76 -10.98 -0.23 -6.58
N HIS A 77 -11.88 0.74 -6.65
CA HIS A 77 -13.23 0.42 -7.07
C HIS A 77 -13.00 -0.23 -8.43
N ASP A 78 -13.57 -1.42 -8.57
CA ASP A 78 -13.75 -2.11 -9.84
C ASP A 78 -14.56 -1.17 -10.75
N GLU A 79 -13.93 -0.10 -11.25
CA GLU A 79 -14.40 0.58 -12.43
C GLU A 79 -14.07 -0.39 -13.55
N ARG A 80 -14.95 -1.39 -13.70
CA ARG A 80 -15.24 -2.04 -14.98
C ARG A 80 -15.42 -0.92 -15.98
N HIS A 81 -14.32 -0.48 -16.57
CA HIS A 81 -14.36 0.09 -17.90
C HIS A 81 -15.10 -0.95 -18.74
N ASN A 82 -16.21 -0.54 -19.33
CA ASN A 82 -17.01 -1.35 -20.23
C ASN A 82 -16.11 -1.93 -21.32
N ASN A 83 -15.55 -3.11 -21.06
CA ASN A 83 -14.88 -3.90 -22.07
C ASN A 83 -15.97 -4.43 -22.97
N ILE A 84 -16.12 -3.79 -24.13
CA ILE A 84 -17.02 -4.26 -25.18
C ILE A 84 -16.52 -5.62 -25.66
N SER A 85 -17.44 -6.58 -25.78
CA SER A 85 -17.11 -7.92 -26.28
C SER A 85 -16.57 -7.83 -27.70
N HIS A 86 -15.72 -8.78 -28.10
CA HIS A 86 -15.14 -8.86 -29.44
C HIS A 86 -16.18 -8.66 -30.57
N GLU A 87 -17.38 -9.23 -30.39
CA GLU A 87 -18.51 -9.07 -31.33
C GLU A 87 -19.01 -7.62 -31.44
N GLN A 88 -19.08 -6.87 -30.34
CA GLN A 88 -19.48 -5.46 -30.35
C GLN A 88 -18.40 -4.59 -31.00
N LEU A 89 -17.12 -4.90 -30.79
CA LEU A 89 -15.99 -4.21 -31.42
C LEU A 89 -15.98 -4.41 -32.94
N MET A 90 -16.28 -5.63 -33.39
CA MET A 90 -16.38 -5.98 -34.82
C MET A 90 -17.54 -5.26 -35.51
N ALA A 91 -18.69 -5.15 -34.83
CA ALA A 91 -19.85 -4.44 -35.34
C ALA A 91 -19.63 -2.92 -35.42
N GLU A 92 -19.00 -2.31 -34.40
CA GLU A 92 -18.73 -0.87 -34.36
C GLU A 92 -17.65 -0.43 -35.37
N LEU A 93 -16.64 -1.26 -35.60
CA LEU A 93 -15.60 -1.02 -36.61
C LEU A 93 -16.05 -1.41 -38.04
N GLY A 94 -17.27 -1.91 -38.21
CA GLY A 94 -17.81 -2.31 -39.52
C GLY A 94 -17.12 -3.50 -40.16
N LEU A 95 -16.46 -4.34 -39.35
CA LEU A 95 -15.66 -5.50 -39.78
C LEU A 95 -16.46 -6.81 -39.80
N CYS A 96 -17.79 -6.73 -39.95
CA CYS A 96 -18.61 -7.91 -40.19
C CYS A 96 -18.22 -8.51 -41.55
N GLU A 97 -17.24 -9.43 -41.55
CA GLU A 97 -16.99 -10.28 -42.71
C GLU A 97 -18.21 -11.17 -42.91
N PRO A 98 -18.92 -11.09 -44.05
CA PRO A 98 -19.85 -12.14 -44.39
C PRO A 98 -19.04 -13.40 -44.69
N LEU A 99 -19.23 -14.44 -43.87
CA LEU A 99 -18.84 -15.81 -44.21
C LEU A 99 -19.45 -16.12 -45.58
N LYS A 100 -18.61 -16.09 -46.61
CA LYS A 100 -18.93 -16.56 -47.95
C LYS A 100 -18.90 -18.09 -47.92
N ASN A 101 -20.05 -18.70 -48.22
CA ASN A 101 -20.22 -20.12 -48.52
C ASN A 101 -19.19 -20.64 -49.54
#